data_AF-A0A9L0R8J9-F1
#
_entry.id   AF-A0A9L0R8J9-F1
#
_cell.length_a   1.000
_cell.length_b   1.000
_cell.length_c   1.000
_cell.angle_alpha   90.00
_cell.angle_beta   90.00
_cell.angle_gamma   90.00
#
_symmetry.space_group_name_H-M   'P 1'
#
loop_
_entity.id
_entity.type
_entity.pdbx_description
1 polymer ?
#
loop_
_entity_poly.entity_id
_entity_poly.type
_entity_poly.pdbx_seq_one_letter_code
_entity_poly.pdbx_strand_id
1 'polypeptide(L)'
;MASLISKPLPQCERHMNQVQLLFCEDHGEPICLICRLSQEHQGHWVRPIEEAALEYKEQIQKQLEHLKGLRKSGEEQRSQGEKTTADFLKKTEIQKQRIQCQLEQFYRFLEEQEQLFVAWMEELGQTIGQVRETHGTQVSKYTALLDELIGELETKQCQPEWELMQDIGVTLHRAKMVTVPEPWATPPEVKEKLHLLYQKSEFVEKSMKHFSETWRSEMETFNGEYGGGSMCWLGVIVIFPYAVDFWALSRREKNTCNKGRRKVMTGPHKLCVGLVGWVS
;
A
#
# COMPACT_ATOMS: atom_id res chain seq x y z
N MET A 1 22.66 -73.59 -8.15
CA MET A 1 22.97 -73.80 -9.58
C MET A 1 21.85 -73.18 -10.38
N ALA A 2 22.06 -71.98 -10.95
CA ALA A 2 21.01 -71.31 -11.72
C ALA A 2 20.91 -72.00 -13.09
N SER A 3 19.73 -72.56 -13.40
CA SER A 3 19.44 -73.16 -14.69
C SER A 3 19.67 -72.16 -15.82
N LEU A 4 20.70 -72.41 -16.61
CA LEU A 4 20.92 -71.78 -17.91
C LEU A 4 19.86 -72.33 -18.87
N ILE A 5 18.65 -71.75 -18.83
CA ILE A 5 17.68 -71.94 -19.91
C ILE A 5 18.25 -71.20 -21.12
N SER A 6 18.95 -71.94 -21.99
CA SER A 6 19.41 -71.43 -23.28
C SER A 6 18.18 -71.04 -24.10
N LYS A 7 17.95 -69.74 -24.26
CA LYS A 7 16.94 -69.25 -25.22
C LYS A 7 17.28 -69.83 -26.60
N PRO A 8 16.32 -70.42 -27.33
CA PRO A 8 16.57 -70.92 -28.67
C PRO A 8 17.01 -69.75 -29.57
N LEU A 9 18.04 -69.99 -30.39
CA LEU A 9 18.56 -68.99 -31.32
C LEU A 9 17.50 -68.67 -32.40
N PRO A 10 17.39 -67.41 -32.82
CA PRO A 10 16.40 -66.99 -33.81
C PRO A 10 16.59 -67.76 -35.13
N GLN A 11 15.47 -68.24 -35.68
CA GLN A 11 15.42 -69.05 -36.90
C GLN A 11 14.90 -68.20 -38.07
N CYS A 12 15.43 -68.42 -39.26
CA CYS A 12 15.03 -67.72 -40.48
C CYS A 12 13.77 -68.35 -41.06
N GLU A 13 12.68 -67.60 -41.06
CA GLU A 13 11.38 -68.04 -41.59
C GLU A 13 11.41 -68.30 -43.11
N ARG A 14 12.29 -67.61 -43.85
CA ARG A 14 12.44 -67.75 -45.31
C ARG A 14 13.23 -68.99 -45.73
N HIS A 15 14.09 -69.50 -44.84
CA HIS A 15 15.09 -70.51 -45.18
C HIS A 15 15.02 -71.72 -44.25
N MET A 16 13.85 -72.38 -44.21
CA MET A 16 13.64 -73.66 -43.54
C MET A 16 14.17 -73.69 -42.09
N ASN A 17 13.89 -72.62 -41.33
CA ASN A 17 14.31 -72.47 -39.93
C ASN A 17 15.83 -72.48 -39.70
N GLN A 18 16.64 -72.10 -40.71
CA GLN A 18 18.07 -71.92 -40.53
C GLN A 18 18.40 -70.88 -39.45
N VAL A 19 19.40 -71.16 -38.62
CA VAL A 19 19.81 -70.28 -37.53
C VAL A 19 20.38 -68.96 -38.07
N GLN A 20 19.93 -67.83 -37.52
CA GLN A 20 20.40 -66.50 -37.88
C GLN A 20 21.62 -66.11 -37.03
N LEU A 21 22.82 -66.47 -37.51
CA LEU A 21 24.09 -66.21 -36.81
C LEU A 21 24.84 -64.98 -37.34
N LEU A 22 24.31 -64.33 -38.37
CA LEU A 22 24.94 -63.17 -39.01
C LEU A 22 24.07 -61.92 -38.79
N PHE A 23 24.69 -60.75 -38.84
CA PHE A 23 24.01 -59.46 -38.78
C PHE A 23 24.39 -58.62 -40.00
N CYS A 24 23.39 -58.10 -40.69
CA CYS A 24 23.57 -57.17 -41.81
C CYS A 24 23.52 -55.74 -41.26
N GLU A 25 24.63 -55.00 -41.31
CA GLU A 25 24.68 -53.63 -40.78
C GLU A 25 23.81 -52.67 -41.58
N ASP A 26 23.80 -52.79 -42.91
CA ASP A 26 23.04 -51.90 -43.79
C ASP A 26 21.52 -51.97 -43.54
N HIS A 27 21.01 -53.16 -43.20
CA HIS A 27 19.60 -53.40 -42.91
C HIS A 27 19.28 -53.38 -41.40
N GLY A 28 20.29 -53.43 -40.54
CA GLY A 28 20.11 -53.46 -39.09
C GLY A 28 19.40 -54.72 -38.58
N GLU A 29 19.55 -55.87 -39.26
CA GLU A 29 18.81 -57.09 -38.95
C GLU A 29 19.68 -58.36 -38.92
N PRO A 30 19.32 -59.36 -38.10
CA PRO A 30 19.94 -60.66 -38.14
C PRO A 30 19.52 -61.45 -39.39
N ILE A 31 20.43 -62.21 -39.97
CA ILE A 31 20.22 -62.99 -41.19
C ILE A 31 20.85 -64.39 -41.08
N CYS A 32 20.34 -65.37 -41.83
CA CYS A 32 20.99 -66.68 -41.97
C CYS A 32 22.03 -66.70 -43.11
N LEU A 33 22.75 -67.81 -43.25
CA LEU A 33 23.78 -67.98 -44.28
C LEU A 33 23.21 -67.92 -45.71
N ILE A 34 21.98 -68.41 -45.94
CA ILE A 34 21.33 -68.33 -47.25
C ILE A 34 20.92 -66.87 -47.55
N CYS A 35 20.39 -66.13 -46.57
CA CYS A 35 20.08 -64.70 -46.75
C CYS A 35 21.31 -63.90 -47.21
N ARG A 36 22.49 -64.15 -46.61
CA ARG A 36 23.75 -63.48 -47.01
C ARG A 36 24.09 -63.67 -48.49
N LEU A 37 23.75 -64.82 -49.07
CA LEU A 37 24.01 -65.14 -50.47
C LEU A 37 22.93 -64.65 -51.43
N SER A 38 21.80 -64.17 -50.89
CA SER A 38 20.72 -63.62 -51.71
C SER A 38 21.11 -62.27 -52.31
N GLN A 39 20.47 -61.92 -53.43
CA GLN A 39 20.66 -60.62 -54.07
C GLN A 39 20.31 -59.44 -53.14
N GLU A 40 19.44 -59.67 -52.15
CA GLU A 40 18.97 -58.67 -51.18
C GLU A 40 20.06 -58.19 -50.21
N HIS A 41 21.04 -59.02 -49.90
CA HIS A 41 22.19 -58.65 -49.04
C HIS A 41 23.51 -58.62 -49.82
N GLN A 42 23.45 -58.61 -51.15
CA GLN A 42 24.64 -58.64 -51.98
C GLN A 42 25.40 -57.30 -51.86
N GLY A 43 26.64 -57.38 -51.36
CA GLY A 43 27.49 -56.20 -51.16
C GLY A 43 27.27 -55.48 -49.83
N HIS A 44 26.36 -55.95 -48.97
CA HIS A 44 26.18 -55.39 -47.63
C HIS A 44 27.29 -55.83 -46.68
N TRP A 45 27.53 -55.01 -45.67
CA TRP A 45 28.47 -55.32 -44.61
C TRP A 45 27.82 -56.29 -43.62
N VAL A 46 28.30 -57.54 -43.64
CA VAL A 46 27.76 -58.64 -42.83
C VAL A 46 28.85 -59.22 -41.93
N ARG A 47 28.53 -59.37 -40.65
CA ARG A 47 29.44 -59.91 -39.63
C ARG A 47 28.74 -60.90 -38.68
N PRO A 48 29.48 -61.70 -37.89
CA PRO A 48 28.89 -62.55 -36.86
C PRO A 48 28.08 -61.73 -35.85
N ILE A 49 26.94 -62.27 -35.43
CA ILE A 49 26.02 -61.57 -34.53
C ILE A 49 26.65 -61.29 -33.17
N GLU A 50 27.55 -62.17 -32.69
CA GLU A 50 28.25 -61.99 -31.42
C GLU A 50 29.20 -60.78 -31.46
N GLU A 51 29.90 -60.58 -32.58
CA GLU A 51 30.81 -59.45 -32.80
C GLU A 51 30.01 -58.14 -32.92
N ALA A 52 28.93 -58.14 -33.70
CA ALA A 52 28.04 -56.98 -33.80
C ALA A 52 27.43 -56.61 -32.46
N ALA A 53 26.92 -57.60 -31.72
CA ALA A 53 26.31 -57.39 -30.42
C ALA A 53 27.30 -56.85 -29.39
N LEU A 54 28.58 -57.25 -29.45
CA LEU A 54 29.61 -56.71 -28.56
C LEU A 54 29.83 -55.22 -28.81
N GLU A 55 30.01 -54.81 -30.07
CA GLU A 55 30.21 -53.40 -30.41
C GLU A 55 28.97 -52.55 -30.08
N TYR A 56 27.77 -53.02 -30.42
CA TYR A 56 26.54 -52.31 -30.06
C TYR A 56 26.35 -52.18 -28.55
N LYS A 57 26.73 -53.19 -27.75
CA LYS A 57 26.72 -53.08 -26.28
C LYS A 57 27.70 -52.01 -25.79
N GLU A 58 28.89 -51.90 -26.37
CA GLU A 58 29.83 -50.84 -26.03
C GLU A 58 29.31 -49.45 -26.42
N GLN A 59 28.71 -49.31 -27.61
CA GLN A 59 28.07 -48.07 -28.04
C GLN A 59 26.92 -47.69 -27.11
N ILE A 60 26.05 -48.63 -26.75
CA ILE A 60 24.97 -48.42 -25.78
C ILE A 60 25.55 -47.98 -24.43
N GLN A 61 26.61 -48.62 -23.95
CA GLN A 61 27.25 -48.24 -22.68
C GLN A 61 27.76 -46.79 -22.71
N LYS A 62 28.44 -46.37 -23.79
CA LYS A 62 28.90 -44.99 -23.98
C LYS A 62 27.73 -44.00 -24.00
N GLN A 63 26.64 -44.33 -24.71
CA GLN A 63 25.44 -43.48 -24.75
C GLN A 63 24.75 -43.40 -23.37
N LEU A 64 24.69 -44.51 -22.64
CA LEU A 64 24.13 -44.53 -21.27
C LEU A 64 24.94 -43.65 -20.32
N GLU A 65 26.27 -43.69 -20.40
CA GLU A 65 27.15 -42.82 -19.60
C GLU A 65 26.94 -41.34 -19.95
N HIS A 66 26.86 -41.02 -21.24
CA HIS A 66 26.57 -39.66 -21.70
C HIS A 66 25.21 -39.15 -21.19
N LEU A 67 24.14 -39.93 -21.36
CA LEU A 67 22.80 -39.58 -20.91
C LEU A 67 22.71 -39.45 -19.38
N LYS A 68 23.40 -40.31 -18.62
CA LYS A 68 23.51 -40.17 -17.16
C LYS A 68 24.21 -38.87 -16.76
N GLY A 69 25.25 -38.47 -17.49
CA GLY A 69 25.93 -37.19 -17.31
C GLY A 69 25.02 -35.99 -17.58
N LEU A 70 24.29 -36.01 -18.70
CA LEU A 70 23.31 -34.96 -19.03
C LEU A 70 22.21 -34.85 -17.98
N ARG A 71 21.68 -35.98 -17.50
CA ARG A 71 20.68 -35.98 -16.43
C ARG A 71 21.21 -35.32 -15.16
N LYS A 72 22.42 -35.68 -14.72
CA LYS A 72 23.06 -35.06 -13.54
C LYS A 72 23.25 -33.55 -13.72
N SER A 73 23.69 -33.11 -14.91
CA SER A 73 23.82 -31.69 -15.23
C SER A 73 22.47 -30.96 -15.17
N GLY A 74 21.40 -31.56 -15.69
CA GLY A 74 20.05 -31.01 -15.60
C GLY A 74 19.51 -30.92 -14.16
N GLU A 75 19.82 -31.91 -13.32
CA GLU A 75 19.49 -31.89 -11.89
C GLU A 75 20.23 -30.76 -11.14
N GLU A 76 21.53 -30.57 -11.42
CA GLU A 76 22.34 -29.48 -10.87
C GLU A 76 21.79 -28.11 -11.30
N GLN A 77 21.46 -27.93 -12.58
CA GLN A 77 20.86 -26.69 -13.08
C GLN A 77 19.50 -26.40 -12.44
N ARG A 78 18.66 -27.43 -12.27
CA ARG A 78 17.38 -27.29 -11.57
C ARG A 78 17.59 -26.82 -10.13
N SER A 79 18.48 -27.49 -9.39
CA SER A 79 18.79 -27.12 -8.01
C SER A 79 19.35 -25.69 -7.90
N GLN A 80 20.20 -25.29 -8.84
CA GLN A 80 20.74 -23.93 -8.89
C GLN A 80 19.66 -22.90 -9.22
N GLY A 81 18.75 -23.22 -10.12
CA GLY A 81 17.58 -22.40 -10.45
C GLY A 81 16.67 -22.21 -9.24
N GLU A 82 16.30 -23.30 -8.55
CA GLU A 82 15.48 -23.27 -7.33
C GLU A 82 16.11 -22.40 -6.24
N LYS A 83 17.43 -22.56 -5.99
CA LYS A 83 18.17 -21.73 -5.03
C LYS A 83 18.14 -20.25 -5.42
N THR A 84 18.38 -19.95 -6.70
CA THR A 84 18.39 -18.57 -7.21
C THR A 84 17.02 -17.92 -7.08
N THR A 85 15.93 -18.64 -7.41
CA THR A 85 14.56 -18.17 -7.22
C THR A 85 14.24 -17.94 -5.75
N ALA A 86 14.63 -18.86 -4.86
CA ALA A 86 14.45 -18.69 -3.42
C ALA A 86 15.18 -17.45 -2.88
N ASP A 87 16.41 -17.20 -3.35
CA ASP A 87 17.18 -16.01 -2.99
C ASP A 87 16.50 -14.72 -3.46
N PHE A 88 15.94 -14.70 -4.66
CA PHE A 88 15.16 -13.55 -5.16
C PHE A 88 13.89 -13.32 -4.34
N LEU A 89 13.11 -14.37 -4.06
CA LEU A 89 11.91 -14.27 -3.22
C LEU A 89 12.25 -13.71 -1.83
N LYS A 90 13.34 -14.21 -1.23
CA LYS A 90 13.82 -13.72 0.07
C LYS A 90 14.20 -12.24 0.01
N LYS A 91 14.94 -11.81 -1.01
CA LYS A 91 15.31 -10.39 -1.21
C LYS A 91 14.07 -9.51 -1.37
N THR A 92 13.09 -9.94 -2.15
CA THR A 92 11.83 -9.21 -2.34
C THR A 92 11.06 -9.07 -1.03
N GLU A 93 10.95 -10.14 -0.23
CA GLU A 93 10.25 -10.07 1.06
C GLU A 93 10.98 -9.15 2.06
N ILE A 94 12.32 -9.17 2.08
CA ILE A 94 13.12 -8.23 2.89
C ILE A 94 12.83 -6.77 2.49
N GLN A 95 12.80 -6.47 1.19
CA GLN A 95 12.50 -5.10 0.72
C GLN A 95 11.07 -4.68 1.08
N LYS A 96 10.10 -5.59 0.92
CA LYS A 96 8.71 -5.35 1.33
C LYS A 96 8.62 -5.02 2.81
N GLN A 97 9.23 -5.82 3.68
CA GLN A 97 9.24 -5.59 5.13
C GLN A 97 9.94 -4.27 5.49
N ARG A 98 11.03 -3.93 4.81
CA ARG A 98 11.73 -2.65 5.00
C ARG A 98 10.82 -1.47 4.69
N ILE A 99 10.15 -1.49 3.54
CA ILE A 99 9.22 -0.42 3.13
C ILE A 99 8.05 -0.31 4.13
N GLN A 100 7.45 -1.45 4.51
CA GLN A 100 6.37 -1.48 5.50
C GLN A 100 6.78 -0.86 6.84
N CYS A 101 7.96 -1.25 7.35
CA CYS A 101 8.49 -0.70 8.60
C CYS A 101 8.73 0.82 8.52
N GLN A 102 9.25 1.33 7.40
CA GLN A 102 9.43 2.77 7.21
C GLN A 102 8.09 3.52 7.17
N LEU A 103 7.07 2.96 6.51
CA LEU A 103 5.73 3.56 6.48
C LEU A 103 5.06 3.52 7.85
N GLU A 104 5.16 2.43 8.60
CA GLU A 104 4.65 2.33 9.97
C GLU A 104 5.29 3.34 10.92
N GLN A 105 6.61 3.54 10.82
CA GLN A 105 7.31 4.58 11.58
C GLN A 105 6.79 5.97 11.24
N PHE A 106 6.55 6.25 9.96
CA PHE A 106 6.00 7.52 9.52
C PHE A 106 4.56 7.73 10.01
N TYR A 107 3.70 6.71 9.98
CA TYR A 107 2.34 6.82 10.50
C TYR A 107 2.32 7.08 12.02
N ARG A 108 3.16 6.38 12.79
CA ARG A 108 3.28 6.66 14.23
C ARG A 108 3.75 8.08 14.50
N PHE A 109 4.71 8.57 13.74
CA PHE A 109 5.15 9.96 13.86
C PHE A 109 4.00 10.95 13.60
N LEU A 110 3.18 10.72 12.56
CA LEU A 110 2.02 11.57 12.28
C LEU A 110 0.98 11.51 13.40
N GLU A 111 0.71 10.33 13.96
CA GLU A 111 -0.18 10.14 15.10
C GLU A 111 0.33 10.89 16.35
N GLU A 112 1.62 10.81 16.65
CA GLU A 112 2.26 11.57 17.73
C GLU A 112 2.11 13.09 17.51
N GLN A 113 2.31 13.57 16.28
CA GLN A 113 2.12 14.99 15.96
C GLN A 113 0.65 15.41 16.14
N GLU A 114 -0.30 14.60 15.67
CA GLU A 114 -1.74 14.85 15.84
C GLU A 114 -2.11 14.96 17.32
N GLN A 115 -1.66 14.02 18.15
CA GLN A 115 -1.91 14.05 19.59
C GLN A 115 -1.35 15.32 20.26
N LEU A 116 -0.16 15.78 19.86
CA LEU A 116 0.40 17.04 20.36
C LEU A 116 -0.44 18.25 19.96
N PHE A 117 -0.98 18.27 18.74
CA PHE A 117 -1.88 19.34 18.30
C PHE A 117 -3.20 19.33 19.07
N VAL A 118 -3.80 18.15 19.26
CA VAL A 118 -5.03 17.98 20.02
C VAL A 118 -4.85 18.44 21.47
N ALA A 119 -3.84 17.94 22.16
CA ALA A 119 -3.57 18.30 23.56
C ALA A 119 -3.39 19.82 23.73
N TRP A 120 -2.72 20.46 22.78
CA TRP A 120 -2.52 21.90 22.82
C TRP A 120 -3.80 22.71 22.52
N MET A 121 -4.67 22.23 21.62
CA MET A 121 -5.99 22.82 21.41
C MET A 121 -6.88 22.66 22.65
N GLU A 122 -6.81 21.53 23.34
CA GLU A 122 -7.50 21.31 24.61
C GLU A 122 -7.00 22.28 25.69
N GLU A 123 -5.69 22.48 25.80
CA GLU A 123 -5.09 23.46 26.74
C GLU A 123 -5.58 24.90 26.45
N LEU A 124 -5.63 25.30 25.18
CA LEU A 124 -6.21 26.59 24.79
C LEU A 124 -7.70 26.67 25.16
N GLY A 125 -8.46 25.61 24.89
CA GLY A 125 -9.87 25.52 25.26
C GLY A 125 -10.09 25.64 26.78
N GLN A 126 -9.25 25.00 27.58
CA GLN A 126 -9.26 25.11 29.04
C GLN A 126 -8.92 26.53 29.49
N THR A 127 -7.90 27.16 28.91
CA THR A 127 -7.51 28.55 29.20
C THR A 127 -8.69 29.50 28.92
N ILE A 128 -9.31 29.40 27.74
CA ILE A 128 -10.49 30.19 27.38
C ILE A 128 -11.65 29.93 28.35
N GLY A 129 -11.87 28.66 28.71
CA GLY A 129 -12.90 28.26 29.68
C GLY A 129 -12.70 28.92 31.05
N GLN A 130 -11.48 28.89 31.59
CA GLN A 130 -11.15 29.51 32.88
C GLN A 130 -11.34 31.03 32.86
N VAL A 131 -10.94 31.69 31.77
CA VAL A 131 -11.14 33.13 31.62
C VAL A 131 -12.64 33.45 31.55
N ARG A 132 -13.43 32.66 30.81
CA ARG A 132 -14.89 32.84 30.74
C ARG A 132 -15.55 32.68 32.11
N GLU A 133 -15.14 31.66 32.86
CA GLU A 133 -15.66 31.37 34.20
C GLU A 133 -15.35 32.53 35.16
N THR A 134 -14.08 32.96 35.23
CA THR A 134 -13.65 34.06 36.12
C THR A 134 -14.40 35.35 35.81
N HIS A 135 -14.49 35.74 34.54
CA HIS A 135 -15.28 36.90 34.13
C HIS A 135 -16.77 36.75 34.45
N GLY A 136 -17.34 35.56 34.20
CA GLY A 136 -18.74 35.26 34.55
C GLY A 136 -19.03 35.43 36.04
N THR A 137 -18.14 34.93 36.91
CA THR A 137 -18.27 35.11 38.37
C THR A 137 -18.14 36.58 38.79
N GLN A 138 -17.27 37.35 38.14
CA GLN A 138 -17.10 38.79 38.43
C GLN A 138 -18.35 39.58 38.05
N VAL A 139 -18.90 39.34 36.86
CA VAL A 139 -20.15 39.97 36.41
C VAL A 139 -21.30 39.57 37.32
N SER A 140 -21.41 38.28 37.70
CA SER A 140 -22.48 37.81 38.59
C SER A 140 -22.45 38.48 39.96
N LYS A 141 -21.26 38.67 40.55
CA LYS A 141 -21.09 39.42 41.80
C LYS A 141 -21.49 40.88 41.65
N TYR A 142 -21.12 41.50 40.53
CA TYR A 142 -21.50 42.88 40.25
C TYR A 142 -23.01 43.05 40.08
N THR A 143 -23.66 42.15 39.33
CA THR A 143 -25.12 42.12 39.18
C THR A 143 -25.81 41.94 40.53
N ALA A 144 -25.35 41.01 41.37
CA ALA A 144 -25.92 40.80 42.70
C ALA A 144 -25.80 42.05 43.61
N LEU A 145 -24.68 42.78 43.54
CA LEU A 145 -24.51 44.05 44.25
C LEU A 145 -25.50 45.12 43.75
N LEU A 146 -25.72 45.19 42.44
CA LEU A 146 -26.71 46.11 41.87
C LEU A 146 -28.13 45.74 42.32
N ASP A 147 -28.49 44.46 42.26
CA ASP A 147 -29.81 43.97 42.69
C ASP A 147 -30.05 44.27 44.18
N GLU A 148 -29.04 44.09 45.03
CA GLU A 148 -29.09 44.45 46.45
C GLU A 148 -29.37 45.95 46.64
N LEU A 149 -28.61 46.83 45.95
CA LEU A 149 -28.79 48.27 46.07
C LEU A 149 -30.12 48.75 45.49
N ILE A 150 -30.60 48.13 44.41
CA ILE A 150 -31.92 48.39 43.84
C ILE A 150 -32.99 48.03 44.87
N GLY A 151 -32.91 46.83 45.46
CA GLY A 151 -33.86 46.37 46.49
C GLY A 151 -33.84 47.24 47.75
N GLU A 152 -32.66 47.70 48.19
CA GLU A 152 -32.53 48.66 49.30
C GLU A 152 -33.26 49.97 48.98
N LEU A 153 -33.07 50.52 47.77
CA LEU A 153 -33.69 51.78 47.35
C LEU A 153 -35.21 51.66 47.19
N GLU A 154 -35.69 50.56 46.62
CA GLU A 154 -37.13 50.25 46.51
C GLU A 154 -37.77 50.13 47.90
N THR A 155 -37.09 49.45 48.83
CA THR A 155 -37.56 49.32 50.21
C THR A 155 -37.65 50.68 50.90
N LYS A 156 -36.61 51.52 50.76
CA LYS A 156 -36.58 52.88 51.32
C LYS A 156 -37.72 53.73 50.76
N GLN A 157 -38.04 53.61 49.48
CA GLN A 157 -39.14 54.36 48.85
C GLN A 157 -40.52 54.08 49.48
N CYS A 158 -40.73 52.90 50.06
CA CYS A 158 -41.99 52.52 50.72
C CYS A 158 -42.07 52.87 52.22
N GLN A 159 -41.01 53.43 52.82
CA GLN A 159 -40.98 53.74 54.25
C GLN A 159 -41.72 55.05 54.60
N PRO A 160 -42.29 55.15 55.82
CA PRO A 160 -42.82 56.41 56.34
C PRO A 160 -41.70 57.44 56.54
N GLU A 161 -42.02 58.74 56.47
CA GLU A 161 -41.00 59.80 56.32
C GLU A 161 -39.94 59.78 57.42
N TRP A 162 -40.32 59.51 58.67
CA TRP A 162 -39.38 59.45 59.78
C TRP A 162 -38.33 58.34 59.63
N GLU A 163 -38.73 57.14 59.21
CA GLU A 163 -37.81 55.99 59.04
C GLU A 163 -36.89 56.20 57.85
N LEU A 164 -37.42 56.74 56.75
CA LEU A 164 -36.64 57.09 55.56
C LEU A 164 -35.53 58.09 55.90
N MET A 165 -35.82 59.11 56.72
CA MET A 165 -34.85 60.18 57.02
C MET A 165 -33.68 59.76 57.92
N GLN A 166 -33.71 58.59 58.57
CA GLN A 166 -32.65 58.18 59.49
C GLN A 166 -31.32 57.83 58.80
N ASP A 167 -31.37 57.21 57.61
CA ASP A 167 -30.20 56.59 56.97
C ASP A 167 -30.15 56.74 55.43
N ILE A 168 -31.13 57.41 54.80
CA ILE A 168 -31.21 57.59 53.34
C ILE A 168 -29.93 58.16 52.72
N GLY A 169 -29.23 59.05 53.43
CA GLY A 169 -27.99 59.65 52.97
C GLY A 169 -26.89 58.60 52.71
N VAL A 170 -26.82 57.55 53.53
CA VAL A 170 -25.83 56.47 53.41
C VAL A 170 -26.16 55.59 52.21
N THR A 171 -27.42 55.18 52.05
CA THR A 171 -27.88 54.36 50.94
C THR A 171 -27.69 55.06 49.59
N LEU A 172 -28.08 56.35 49.50
CA LEU A 172 -27.88 57.14 48.28
C LEU A 172 -26.40 57.34 47.96
N HIS A 173 -25.55 57.52 48.98
CA HIS A 173 -24.11 57.63 48.78
C HIS A 173 -23.53 56.30 48.24
N ARG A 174 -23.88 55.15 48.83
CA ARG A 174 -23.45 53.82 48.35
C ARG A 174 -23.85 53.60 46.89
N ALA A 175 -25.10 53.88 46.53
CA ALA A 175 -25.59 53.74 45.16
C ALA A 175 -24.84 54.64 44.17
N LYS A 176 -24.52 55.89 44.56
CA LYS A 176 -23.73 56.81 43.71
C LYS A 176 -22.28 56.39 43.53
N MET A 177 -21.71 55.66 44.48
CA MET A 177 -20.31 55.25 44.45
C MET A 177 -20.08 53.95 43.67
N VAL A 178 -21.13 53.22 43.28
CA VAL A 178 -20.97 52.04 42.44
C VAL A 178 -20.52 52.43 41.04
N THR A 179 -19.39 51.87 40.61
CA THR A 179 -18.83 52.05 39.28
C THR A 179 -19.14 50.85 38.40
N VAL A 180 -19.21 51.08 37.08
CA VAL A 180 -19.39 50.02 36.10
C VAL A 180 -18.09 49.23 35.98
N PRO A 181 -18.12 47.88 35.97
CA PRO A 181 -16.96 47.05 35.73
C PRO A 181 -16.34 47.35 34.37
N GLU A 182 -15.04 47.12 34.24
CA GLU A 182 -14.39 47.24 32.94
C GLU A 182 -15.07 46.33 31.89
N PRO A 183 -15.26 46.82 30.65
CA PRO A 183 -15.75 46.00 29.56
C PRO A 183 -14.86 44.78 29.35
N TRP A 184 -15.47 43.64 29.05
CA TRP A 184 -14.74 42.44 28.69
C TRP A 184 -13.73 42.73 27.56
N ALA A 185 -12.47 42.38 27.82
CA ALA A 185 -11.40 42.36 26.84
C ALA A 185 -10.75 40.98 26.83
N THR A 186 -10.44 40.46 25.65
CA THR A 186 -9.71 39.19 25.51
C THR A 186 -8.36 39.30 26.20
N PRO A 187 -8.04 38.44 27.18
CA PRO A 187 -6.75 38.50 27.84
C PRO A 187 -5.57 38.30 26.88
N PRO A 188 -4.42 38.95 27.13
CA PRO A 188 -3.22 38.80 26.31
C PRO A 188 -2.79 37.34 26.14
N GLU A 189 -2.90 36.53 27.20
CA GLU A 189 -2.55 35.11 27.18
C GLU A 189 -3.35 34.31 26.14
N VAL A 190 -4.67 34.51 26.10
CA VAL A 190 -5.56 33.84 25.12
C VAL A 190 -5.20 34.29 23.71
N LYS A 191 -4.92 35.58 23.52
CA LYS A 191 -4.56 36.14 22.21
C LYS A 191 -3.25 35.57 21.70
N GLU A 192 -2.24 35.43 22.56
CA GLU A 192 -0.93 34.88 22.22
C GLU A 192 -1.02 33.39 21.87
N LYS A 193 -1.70 32.58 22.70
CA LYS A 193 -1.89 31.15 22.43
C LYS A 193 -2.69 30.93 21.13
N LEU A 194 -3.71 31.74 20.86
CA LEU A 194 -4.49 31.67 19.62
C LEU A 194 -3.65 32.05 18.40
N HIS A 195 -2.82 33.09 18.50
CA HIS A 195 -1.91 33.46 17.41
C HIS A 195 -0.91 32.34 17.11
N LEU A 196 -0.33 31.74 18.15
CA LEU A 196 0.55 30.59 17.99
C LEU A 196 -0.20 29.43 17.31
N LEU A 197 -1.48 29.19 17.66
CA LEU A 197 -2.33 28.14 17.03
C LEU A 197 -2.41 28.30 15.53
N TYR A 198 -2.74 29.51 15.07
CA TYR A 198 -2.80 29.80 13.64
C TYR A 198 -1.45 29.60 12.94
N GLN A 199 -0.34 30.00 13.58
CA GLN A 199 0.99 29.81 13.01
C GLN A 199 1.34 28.33 12.86
N LYS A 200 1.08 27.51 13.88
CA LYS A 200 1.38 26.08 13.78
C LYS A 200 0.45 25.37 12.81
N SER A 201 -0.84 25.72 12.75
CA SER A 201 -1.77 25.11 11.79
C SER A 201 -1.35 25.41 10.35
N GLU A 202 -0.97 26.67 10.07
CA GLU A 202 -0.48 27.07 8.75
C GLU A 202 0.82 26.32 8.38
N PHE A 203 1.73 26.14 9.34
CA PHE A 203 2.94 25.35 9.14
C PHE A 203 2.64 23.90 8.77
N VAL A 204 1.72 23.24 9.49
CA VAL A 204 1.32 21.85 9.22
C VAL A 204 0.70 21.74 7.83
N GLU A 205 -0.25 22.62 7.50
CA GLU A 205 -0.92 22.61 6.20
C GLU A 205 0.07 22.74 5.03
N LYS A 206 0.99 23.71 5.13
CA LYS A 206 2.03 23.91 4.10
C LYS A 206 2.97 22.72 4.00
N SER A 207 3.42 22.20 5.14
CA SER A 207 4.35 21.06 5.20
C SER A 207 3.72 19.80 4.61
N MET A 208 2.49 19.48 5.00
CA MET A 208 1.77 18.31 4.50
C MET A 208 1.48 18.41 3.01
N LYS A 209 1.07 19.60 2.54
CA LYS A 209 0.87 19.85 1.11
C LYS A 209 2.17 19.62 0.34
N HIS A 210 3.25 20.28 0.73
CA HIS A 210 4.55 20.16 0.07
C HIS A 210 5.06 18.72 0.06
N PHE A 211 4.96 18.01 1.19
CA PHE A 211 5.33 16.61 1.28
C PHE A 211 4.51 15.74 0.31
N SER A 212 3.19 15.90 0.29
CA SER A 212 2.31 15.10 -0.57
C SER A 212 2.53 15.35 -2.07
N GLU A 213 2.81 16.60 -2.46
CA GLU A 213 3.11 16.98 -3.83
C GLU A 213 4.48 16.44 -4.26
N THR A 214 5.50 16.60 -3.41
CA THR A 214 6.86 16.07 -3.65
C THR A 214 6.85 14.56 -3.77
N TRP A 215 6.24 13.86 -2.81
CA TRP A 215 6.15 12.40 -2.81
C TRP A 215 5.41 11.87 -4.05
N ARG A 216 4.31 12.52 -4.44
CA ARG A 216 3.57 12.16 -5.67
C ARG A 216 4.43 12.34 -6.91
N SER A 217 5.09 13.50 -7.04
CA SER A 217 5.96 13.82 -8.17
C SER A 217 7.10 12.78 -8.30
N GLU A 218 7.79 12.48 -7.20
CA GLU A 218 8.85 11.47 -7.18
C GLU A 218 8.32 10.09 -7.57
N MET A 219 7.14 9.69 -7.07
CA MET A 219 6.51 8.43 -7.44
C MET A 219 6.15 8.36 -8.93
N GLU A 220 5.74 9.47 -9.53
CA GLU A 220 5.45 9.56 -10.97
C GLU A 220 6.71 9.42 -11.83
N THR A 221 7.89 9.85 -11.34
CA THR A 221 9.16 9.67 -12.07
C THR A 221 9.52 8.19 -12.30
N PHE A 222 9.09 7.29 -11.42
CA PHE A 222 9.30 5.84 -11.60
C PHE A 222 8.37 5.22 -12.67
N ASN A 223 7.30 5.90 -13.06
CA ASN A 223 6.37 5.43 -14.11
C ASN A 223 6.83 5.80 -15.52
N GLY A 224 7.77 6.73 -15.65
CA GLY A 224 8.40 7.11 -16.92
C GLY A 224 9.64 6.26 -17.20
N GLU A 225 9.64 5.57 -18.33
CA GLU A 225 10.83 4.96 -18.95
C GLU A 225 11.46 3.75 -18.24
N TYR A 226 10.83 2.58 -18.40
CA TYR A 226 11.59 1.37 -18.71
C TYR A 226 11.20 0.92 -20.13
N GLY A 227 12.16 1.03 -21.05
CA GLY A 227 12.02 0.54 -22.42
C GLY A 227 11.73 -0.96 -22.42
N GLY A 228 10.48 -1.32 -22.74
CA GLY A 228 10.02 -2.70 -22.87
C GLY A 228 8.84 -3.02 -21.95
N GLY A 229 7.66 -2.50 -22.29
CA GLY A 229 6.39 -2.89 -21.69
C GLY A 229 5.96 -1.99 -20.53
N SER A 230 4.92 -1.20 -20.76
CA SER A 230 4.22 -0.44 -19.73
C SER A 230 3.60 -1.42 -18.71
N MET A 231 4.34 -1.73 -17.65
CA MET A 231 3.74 -2.15 -16.39
C MET A 231 3.36 -0.87 -15.65
N CYS A 232 2.18 -0.33 -15.98
CA CYS A 232 1.51 0.60 -15.07
C CYS A 232 1.39 -0.09 -13.71
N TRP A 233 2.10 0.40 -12.70
CA TRP A 233 1.87 0.02 -11.32
C TRP A 233 0.46 0.47 -10.92
N LEU A 234 -0.55 -0.39 -11.15
CA LEU A 234 -1.87 -0.22 -10.55
C LEU A 234 -1.73 -0.50 -9.06
N GLY A 235 -1.43 0.52 -8.25
CA GLY A 235 -1.27 0.23 -6.82
C GLY A 235 -0.85 1.34 -5.86
N VAL A 236 -1.09 2.63 -6.12
CA VAL A 236 -1.28 3.60 -5.02
C VAL A 236 -2.39 4.59 -5.41
N ILE A 237 -3.60 4.06 -5.58
CA ILE A 237 -4.80 4.88 -5.50
C ILE A 237 -5.32 4.70 -4.08
N VAL A 238 -5.32 5.81 -3.33
CA VAL A 238 -5.86 5.99 -1.96
C VAL A 238 -4.92 5.61 -0.79
N ILE A 239 -3.90 6.43 -0.55
CA ILE A 239 -3.41 6.70 0.81
C ILE A 239 -3.65 8.20 1.03
N PHE A 240 -4.64 8.54 1.86
CA PHE A 240 -5.31 9.84 2.06
C PHE A 240 -6.62 10.08 1.27
N PRO A 241 -7.71 9.38 1.60
CA PRO A 241 -9.06 9.89 1.38
C PRO A 241 -9.59 10.73 2.57
N TYR A 242 -8.89 10.84 3.71
CA TYR A 242 -9.46 11.46 4.92
C TYR A 242 -9.10 12.93 5.18
N ALA A 243 -8.27 13.58 4.35
CA ALA A 243 -7.93 14.99 4.58
C ALA A 243 -8.83 16.00 3.82
N VAL A 244 -9.57 15.55 2.79
CA VAL A 244 -10.30 16.49 1.90
C VAL A 244 -11.77 16.67 2.32
N ASP A 245 -12.37 15.72 3.04
CA ASP A 245 -13.79 15.81 3.42
C ASP A 245 -14.05 16.54 4.75
N PHE A 246 -13.06 16.64 5.65
CA PHE A 246 -13.20 17.44 6.88
C PHE A 246 -13.29 18.95 6.58
N TRP A 247 -12.57 19.41 5.54
CA TRP A 247 -12.58 20.81 5.11
C TRP A 247 -13.77 21.17 4.19
N ALA A 248 -14.39 20.20 3.52
CA ALA A 248 -15.61 20.43 2.72
C ALA A 248 -16.87 20.60 3.60
N LEU A 249 -16.91 19.97 4.77
CA LEU A 249 -17.99 20.11 5.75
C LEU A 249 -17.96 21.46 6.48
N SER A 250 -16.77 21.98 6.81
CA SER A 250 -16.64 23.30 7.47
C SER A 250 -16.97 24.50 6.55
N ARG A 251 -16.97 24.30 5.22
CA ARG A 251 -17.37 25.33 4.25
C ARG A 251 -18.86 25.28 3.87
N ARG A 252 -19.60 24.22 4.26
CA ARG A 252 -21.01 24.03 3.90
C ARG A 252 -21.99 24.69 4.89
N GLU A 253 -21.53 25.14 6.05
CA GLU A 253 -22.37 25.84 7.05
C GLU A 253 -22.55 27.36 6.81
N LYS A 254 -21.96 27.92 5.74
CA LYS A 254 -22.08 29.38 5.44
C LYS A 254 -22.88 29.76 4.20
N ASN A 255 -23.51 28.83 3.48
CA ASN A 255 -24.28 29.18 2.27
C ASN A 255 -25.64 28.46 2.19
N THR A 256 -26.54 28.77 3.13
CA THR A 256 -27.97 28.78 2.81
C THR A 256 -28.27 29.99 1.93
N CYS A 257 -28.38 29.79 0.62
CA CYS A 257 -29.34 30.44 -0.30
C CYS A 257 -28.84 30.34 -1.76
N ASN A 258 -29.27 29.32 -2.49
CA ASN A 258 -30.09 29.50 -3.69
C ASN A 258 -30.45 28.15 -4.33
N LYS A 259 -31.75 27.95 -4.57
CA LYS A 259 -32.30 26.87 -5.38
C LYS A 259 -31.96 27.12 -6.85
N GLY A 260 -31.47 26.10 -7.55
CA GLY A 260 -31.33 26.10 -9.00
C GLY A 260 -31.04 24.72 -9.57
N ARG A 261 -32.04 24.09 -10.20
CA ARG A 261 -31.97 22.78 -10.88
C ARG A 261 -30.94 22.75 -12.03
N ARG A 262 -30.21 21.63 -12.16
CA ARG A 262 -30.22 20.78 -13.39
C ARG A 262 -29.51 19.43 -13.19
N LYS A 263 -30.15 18.37 -13.70
CA LYS A 263 -29.62 17.00 -13.92
C LYS A 263 -28.52 17.00 -15.00
N VAL A 264 -27.64 15.99 -15.01
CA VAL A 264 -27.51 14.95 -16.08
C VAL A 264 -26.33 14.00 -15.80
N MET A 265 -26.54 12.74 -16.18
CA MET A 265 -25.68 11.54 -16.12
C MET A 265 -24.41 11.62 -17.00
N THR A 266 -23.39 10.81 -16.69
CA THR A 266 -22.81 9.71 -17.51
C THR A 266 -21.32 9.48 -17.21
N GLY A 267 -20.91 8.21 -17.12
CA GLY A 267 -19.52 7.79 -16.83
C GLY A 267 -18.56 7.95 -18.02
N PRO A 268 -17.24 7.70 -17.83
CA PRO A 268 -16.26 7.99 -18.86
C PRO A 268 -16.20 6.88 -19.92
N HIS A 269 -16.63 7.23 -21.13
CA HIS A 269 -16.24 6.55 -22.37
C HIS A 269 -14.75 6.79 -22.64
N LYS A 270 -14.02 5.72 -22.95
CA LYS A 270 -12.67 5.76 -23.54
C LYS A 270 -12.76 6.30 -24.97
N LEU A 271 -11.93 7.30 -25.30
CA LEU A 271 -11.63 7.70 -26.68
C LEU A 271 -10.15 7.43 -26.94
N CYS A 272 -9.87 6.32 -27.64
CA CYS A 272 -8.61 6.11 -28.34
C CYS A 272 -8.68 6.87 -29.67
N VAL A 273 -7.85 7.90 -29.83
CA VAL A 273 -7.64 8.52 -31.14
C VAL A 273 -6.48 7.79 -31.81
N GLY A 274 -6.82 6.94 -32.78
CA GLY A 274 -5.86 6.34 -33.70
C GLY A 274 -5.49 7.33 -34.79
N LEU A 275 -4.19 7.64 -34.90
CA LEU A 275 -3.63 8.31 -36.08
C LEU A 275 -3.62 7.32 -37.24
N VAL A 276 -4.47 7.55 -38.23
CA VAL A 276 -4.34 6.96 -39.58
C VAL A 276 -3.75 8.04 -40.47
N GLY A 277 -2.53 7.80 -40.94
CA GLY A 277 -1.85 8.66 -41.90
C GLY A 277 -2.50 8.62 -43.27
N TRP A 278 -2.33 9.71 -44.03
CA TRP A 278 -2.49 9.72 -45.48
C TRP A 278 -1.23 10.29 -46.11
N VAL A 279 -0.65 9.45 -46.96
CA VAL A 279 0.35 9.75 -47.96
C VAL A 279 -0.34 10.50 -49.11
N SER A 280 0.23 11.64 -49.51
CA SER A 280 0.62 11.99 -50.88
C SER A 280 1.10 13.43 -50.94
#